data_AF-A0A4Q5SHJ7-F1
#
_entry.id   AF-A0A4Q5SHJ7-F1
#
_cell.length_a   1.000
_cell.length_b   1.000
_cell.length_c   1.000
_cell.angle_alpha   90.00
_cell.angle_beta   90.00
_cell.angle_gamma   90.00
#
_symmetry.space_group_name_H-M   'P 1'
#
loop_
_entity.id
_entity.type
_entity.pdbx_description
1 polymer ?
#
loop_
_entity_poly.entity_id
_entity_poly.type
_entity_poly.pdbx_seq_one_letter_code
_entity_poly.pdbx_strand_id
1 'polypeptide(L)'
;GMLRFTFPENDNSRIQIDLARRVGGTSTLQYIKVVDDNTIQGWMKCTPDGGGWGNGDGQADYTVYFYAKFSKPLKSYGVWSVNIPEGQSRKLQTIESADFQHLLATADVLPNVNEKEGKHLGFYTGFATRANEQVLLKSGISFVSIEGAKNNLQAEMPDWDFNAVHTKAVKLWNDALSKATITGGTKDEKTVFYTALYHTMIDPRIVTDVDGTYNGGDNKPHKPTTFQKRTIFSGWDVFRSQMPLQTIINPSLVNDMINSLVTLADEKDKNYLERWELLNAYSGCMLGNPAVSMIADAYAKGIRGYDINKAYKLSVGSVEKFGNGDLGYSYDGPGIALTLEYAYTDWCVAQMAKSLGKKDDYIKYNKRGQAYKNIFDPEKKWFRPRTKDGGWQAWPDSGRLTQWYGCFETNPYQQGWFVPQDVAGMVRLMGGNEAVKADLIHMFEKTPDNMMWNDYYNHANEPVHQVPFLFNRIGYPALTQKWTREITRRAYKNGVEGLVGNEDVGQMSAWYVLAAAGLHPICPGDTRQEITSPSFDKTVFKVAGGSFTIAAKNNSAKNVYIQSAKLNGKTYNKCYIDYSEIVAGGYLELVMGSKPSKWGNKK
;
A
#
# COMPACT_ATOMS: atom_id res chain seq x y z
N GLY A 1 22.19 -3.11 6.25
CA GLY A 1 22.54 -4.23 5.35
C GLY A 1 24.02 -4.27 5.05
N MET A 2 24.44 -5.13 4.11
CA MET A 2 25.84 -5.32 3.71
C MET A 2 25.98 -5.24 2.19
N LEU A 3 27.05 -4.61 1.71
CA LEU A 3 27.45 -4.50 0.32
C LEU A 3 28.78 -5.24 0.11
N ARG A 4 28.93 -5.89 -1.05
CA ARG A 4 30.15 -6.55 -1.49
C ARG A 4 30.58 -6.00 -2.84
N PHE A 5 31.66 -5.23 -2.85
CA PHE A 5 32.27 -4.65 -4.05
C PHE A 5 33.40 -5.55 -4.54
N THR A 6 33.45 -5.83 -5.84
CA THR A 6 34.59 -6.56 -6.45
C THR A 6 35.38 -5.59 -7.30
N PHE A 7 36.65 -5.39 -6.96
CA PHE A 7 37.51 -4.40 -7.61
C PHE A 7 38.53 -5.05 -8.56
N PRO A 8 38.96 -4.33 -9.62
CA PRO A 8 40.18 -4.68 -10.34
C PRO A 8 41.42 -4.38 -9.49
N GLU A 9 42.60 -4.76 -9.99
CA GLU A 9 43.85 -4.29 -9.43
C GLU A 9 43.97 -2.78 -9.63
N ASN A 10 44.18 -2.05 -8.56
CA ASN A 10 44.30 -0.59 -8.57
C ASN A 10 44.94 -0.12 -7.26
N ASP A 11 45.88 0.80 -7.32
CA ASP A 11 46.50 1.40 -6.12
C ASP A 11 45.54 2.32 -5.35
N ASN A 12 44.46 2.77 -5.99
CA ASN A 12 43.51 3.75 -5.48
C ASN A 12 42.05 3.43 -5.87
N SER A 13 41.56 2.27 -5.45
CA SER A 13 40.12 1.97 -5.43
C SER A 13 39.42 2.78 -4.35
N ARG A 14 38.12 3.07 -4.53
CA ARG A 14 37.37 3.97 -3.65
C ARG A 14 35.95 3.51 -3.38
N ILE A 15 35.48 3.73 -2.15
CA ILE A 15 34.05 3.75 -1.81
C ILE A 15 33.67 5.18 -1.46
N GLN A 16 32.53 5.63 -1.98
CA GLN A 16 31.95 6.96 -1.75
C GLN A 16 30.53 6.84 -1.19
N ILE A 17 30.17 7.70 -0.25
CA ILE A 17 28.85 7.76 0.37
C ILE A 17 28.36 9.22 0.31
N ASP A 18 27.36 9.48 -0.52
CA ASP A 18 26.67 10.77 -0.57
C ASP A 18 25.61 10.83 0.55
N LEU A 19 25.85 11.70 1.55
CA LEU A 19 24.94 11.87 2.69
C LEU A 19 23.82 12.87 2.39
N ALA A 20 23.97 13.68 1.34
CA ALA A 20 23.00 14.70 0.94
C ALA A 20 21.88 14.11 0.06
N ARG A 21 22.16 13.02 -0.67
CA ARG A 21 21.22 12.40 -1.60
C ARG A 21 19.91 11.97 -0.91
N ARG A 22 18.79 12.47 -1.42
CA ARG A 22 17.42 12.07 -1.08
C ARG A 22 16.60 11.98 -2.38
N VAL A 23 15.58 11.12 -2.44
CA VAL A 23 14.65 11.14 -3.58
C VAL A 23 13.73 12.36 -3.44
N GLY A 24 13.48 13.09 -4.52
CA GLY A 24 12.64 14.31 -4.49
C GLY A 24 13.33 15.55 -3.91
N GLY A 25 14.66 15.55 -3.74
CA GLY A 25 15.42 16.68 -3.22
C GLY A 25 16.73 16.27 -2.53
N THR A 26 17.12 16.92 -1.44
CA THR A 26 18.31 16.56 -0.63
C THR A 26 18.03 16.63 0.87
N SER A 27 18.77 15.91 1.70
CA SER A 27 18.76 16.13 3.15
C SER A 27 19.33 17.53 3.45
N THR A 28 18.82 18.25 4.45
CA THR A 28 19.15 19.66 4.68
C THR A 28 20.42 19.88 5.49
N LEU A 29 20.80 18.90 6.30
CA LEU A 29 22.00 18.91 7.12
C LEU A 29 22.51 17.49 7.32
N GLN A 30 23.82 17.30 7.33
CA GLN A 30 24.45 16.01 7.55
C GLN A 30 25.61 16.15 8.54
N TYR A 31 25.84 15.08 9.27
CA TYR A 31 26.99 14.92 10.15
C TYR A 31 27.64 13.58 9.88
N ILE A 32 28.97 13.57 9.94
CA ILE A 32 29.77 12.35 9.86
C ILE A 32 30.96 12.42 10.80
N LYS A 33 31.29 11.28 11.39
CA LYS A 33 32.47 11.05 12.21
C LYS A 33 33.13 9.71 11.90
N VAL A 34 34.44 9.70 11.80
CA VAL A 34 35.29 8.52 11.84
C VAL A 34 35.51 8.14 13.30
N VAL A 35 35.13 6.92 13.65
CA VAL A 35 35.09 6.43 15.04
C VAL A 35 36.35 5.64 15.36
N ASP A 36 36.83 4.84 14.40
CA ASP A 36 38.03 4.02 14.49
C ASP A 36 38.55 3.71 13.08
N ASP A 37 39.59 2.87 13.00
CA ASP A 37 40.26 2.49 11.76
C ASP A 37 39.36 1.86 10.70
N ASN A 38 38.14 1.44 11.02
CA ASN A 38 37.25 0.75 10.10
C ASN A 38 35.82 1.29 10.11
N THR A 39 35.54 2.35 10.87
CA THR A 39 34.17 2.68 11.22
C THR A 39 33.87 4.17 11.10
N ILE A 40 32.72 4.46 10.51
CA ILE A 40 32.11 5.78 10.50
C ILE A 40 30.71 5.74 11.12
N GLN A 41 30.26 6.86 11.61
CA GLN A 41 28.90 7.07 12.06
C GLN A 41 28.42 8.46 11.65
N GLY A 42 27.12 8.68 11.63
CA GLY A 42 26.58 9.97 11.27
C GLY A 42 25.08 10.02 11.23
N TRP A 43 24.57 11.12 10.70
CA TRP A 43 23.14 11.31 10.45
C TRP A 43 22.87 12.27 9.31
N MET A 44 21.65 12.20 8.79
CA MET A 44 21.13 13.07 7.75
C MET A 44 19.75 13.57 8.18
N LYS A 45 19.58 14.90 8.23
CA LYS A 45 18.31 15.55 8.56
C LYS A 45 17.50 15.80 7.29
N CYS A 46 16.30 15.25 7.21
CA CYS A 46 15.45 15.26 6.03
C CYS A 46 14.17 16.06 6.29
N THR A 47 14.24 17.39 6.22
CA THR A 47 13.09 18.28 6.40
C THR A 47 12.33 18.53 5.09
N PRO A 48 11.09 19.06 5.12
CA PRO A 48 10.34 19.46 3.93
C PRO A 48 11.05 20.51 3.05
N ASP A 49 11.89 21.36 3.64
CA ASP A 49 12.67 22.37 2.90
C ASP A 49 13.66 21.74 1.92
N GLY A 50 14.16 20.54 2.26
CA GLY A 50 15.00 19.72 1.41
C GLY A 50 14.23 18.96 0.33
N GLY A 51 12.93 19.17 0.19
CA GLY A 51 12.06 18.38 -0.68
C GLY A 51 11.68 17.02 -0.06
N GLY A 52 11.72 15.97 -0.88
CA GLY A 52 11.21 14.65 -0.52
C GLY A 52 9.84 14.41 -1.14
N TRP A 53 8.96 13.77 -0.37
CA TRP A 53 7.61 13.47 -0.85
C TRP A 53 6.84 14.73 -1.23
N GLY A 54 6.24 14.73 -2.43
CA GLY A 54 5.51 15.87 -2.98
C GLY A 54 6.40 17.11 -3.10
N ASN A 55 7.71 16.93 -3.27
CA ASN A 55 8.67 18.03 -3.27
C ASN A 55 8.64 18.87 -1.97
N GLY A 56 8.36 18.22 -0.85
CA GLY A 56 8.19 18.82 0.48
C GLY A 56 6.74 18.93 0.93
N ASP A 57 5.77 18.87 0.01
CA ASP A 57 4.34 19.07 0.33
C ASP A 57 3.79 17.97 1.24
N GLY A 58 4.38 16.77 1.22
CA GLY A 58 4.03 15.68 2.12
C GLY A 58 4.44 15.92 3.59
N GLN A 59 5.20 16.98 3.88
CA GLN A 59 5.62 17.38 5.24
C GLN A 59 6.37 16.30 6.05
N ALA A 60 7.05 15.37 5.37
CA ALA A 60 7.91 14.40 6.04
C ALA A 60 9.17 15.07 6.61
N ASP A 61 9.32 14.99 7.93
CA ASP A 61 10.45 15.52 8.70
C ASP A 61 11.02 14.42 9.59
N TYR A 62 12.23 14.00 9.31
CA TYR A 62 12.88 12.90 10.03
C TYR A 62 14.40 13.03 9.97
N THR A 63 15.08 12.37 10.89
CA THR A 63 16.53 12.18 10.85
C THR A 63 16.82 10.69 10.72
N VAL A 64 17.72 10.34 9.81
CA VAL A 64 18.25 8.97 9.71
C VAL A 64 19.66 8.95 10.26
N TYR A 65 19.89 8.13 11.27
CA TYR A 65 21.20 7.87 11.86
C TYR A 65 21.78 6.61 11.23
N PHE A 66 23.10 6.57 11.07
CA PHE A 66 23.79 5.39 10.57
C PHE A 66 25.06 5.10 11.37
N TYR A 67 25.41 3.82 11.41
CA TYR A 67 26.71 3.32 11.87
C TYR A 67 27.20 2.32 10.82
N ALA A 68 28.37 2.57 10.22
CA ALA A 68 28.87 1.82 9.08
C ALA A 68 30.32 1.39 9.27
N LYS A 69 30.60 0.12 8.97
CA LYS A 69 31.92 -0.48 9.06
C LYS A 69 32.42 -0.87 7.67
N PHE A 70 33.73 -0.76 7.46
CA PHE A 70 34.46 -1.16 6.26
C PHE A 70 35.38 -2.34 6.58
N SER A 71 35.46 -3.32 5.68
CA SER A 71 36.41 -4.43 5.80
C SER A 71 37.86 -4.01 5.56
N LYS A 72 38.08 -2.91 4.82
CA LYS A 72 39.38 -2.26 4.64
C LYS A 72 39.56 -1.14 5.65
N PRO A 73 40.78 -0.94 6.20
CA PRO A 73 41.05 0.17 7.10
C PRO A 73 40.99 1.51 6.37
N LEU A 74 40.48 2.52 7.07
CA LEU A 74 40.37 3.92 6.66
C LEU A 74 41.75 4.59 6.76
N LYS A 75 42.61 4.36 5.77
CA LYS A 75 43.96 4.97 5.71
C LYS A 75 44.03 6.25 4.88
N SER A 76 43.21 6.34 3.83
CA SER A 76 43.13 7.50 2.94
C SER A 76 41.66 7.87 2.80
N TYR A 77 41.16 8.77 3.64
CA TYR A 77 39.75 9.16 3.64
C TYR A 77 39.59 10.66 3.76
N GLY A 78 38.36 11.10 3.59
CA GLY A 78 37.97 12.48 3.80
C GLY A 78 36.51 12.68 3.48
N VAL A 79 36.15 13.94 3.33
CA VAL A 79 34.80 14.35 2.96
C VAL A 79 34.86 15.22 1.73
N TRP A 80 33.82 15.16 0.89
CA TRP A 80 33.55 16.27 -0.02
C TRP A 80 32.44 17.13 0.57
N SER A 81 32.54 18.43 0.38
CA SER A 81 31.60 19.41 0.91
C SER A 81 31.21 20.36 -0.20
N VAL A 82 29.91 20.58 -0.36
CA VAL A 82 29.38 21.60 -1.27
C VAL A 82 28.87 22.77 -0.44
N ASN A 83 29.35 23.97 -0.74
CA ASN A 83 28.85 25.18 -0.13
C ASN A 83 27.52 25.57 -0.80
N ILE A 84 26.40 25.07 -0.24
CA ILE A 84 25.06 25.42 -0.72
C ILE A 84 24.79 26.90 -0.40
N PRO A 85 24.57 27.76 -1.42
CA PRO A 85 24.30 29.18 -1.19
C PRO A 85 23.07 29.38 -0.30
N GLU A 86 23.09 30.46 0.48
CA GLU A 86 21.93 30.83 1.29
C GLU A 86 20.70 31.07 0.39
N GLY A 87 19.54 30.57 0.81
CA GLY A 87 18.30 30.66 0.03
C GLY A 87 18.22 29.72 -1.18
N GLN A 88 19.28 28.98 -1.52
CA GLN A 88 19.26 28.02 -2.62
C GLN A 88 18.23 26.92 -2.34
N SER A 89 17.24 26.78 -3.23
CA SER A 89 16.27 25.69 -3.17
C SER A 89 16.96 24.33 -3.29
N ARG A 90 16.44 23.35 -2.56
CA ARG A 90 16.98 21.99 -2.46
C ARG A 90 16.00 20.92 -2.93
N LYS A 91 14.94 21.39 -3.59
CA LYS A 91 13.81 20.64 -4.14
C LYS A 91 14.16 20.03 -5.50
N LEU A 92 13.37 19.05 -5.94
CA LEU A 92 13.63 18.19 -7.10
C LEU A 92 14.08 18.96 -8.34
N GLN A 93 13.28 19.94 -8.79
CA GLN A 93 13.57 20.69 -10.02
C GLN A 93 14.90 21.46 -9.92
N THR A 94 15.23 21.94 -8.73
CA THR A 94 16.48 22.67 -8.51
C THR A 94 17.66 21.74 -8.50
N ILE A 95 17.58 20.59 -7.82
CA ILE A 95 18.71 19.66 -7.73
C ILE A 95 19.01 18.97 -9.07
N GLU A 96 18.03 18.91 -9.98
CA GLU A 96 18.20 18.39 -11.34
C GLU A 96 18.68 19.45 -12.34
N SER A 97 18.77 20.72 -11.93
CA SER A 97 19.23 21.80 -12.79
C SER A 97 20.74 21.72 -13.07
N ALA A 98 21.15 22.17 -14.26
CA ALA A 98 22.56 22.23 -14.65
C ALA A 98 23.42 23.05 -13.68
N ASP A 99 22.88 24.16 -13.16
CA ASP A 99 23.56 25.02 -12.19
C ASP A 99 23.84 24.30 -10.89
N PHE A 100 22.87 23.54 -10.37
CA PHE A 100 23.08 22.75 -9.17
C PHE A 100 24.08 21.61 -9.42
N GLN A 101 24.00 20.93 -10.57
CA GLN A 101 24.98 19.90 -10.94
C GLN A 101 26.39 20.47 -11.09
N HIS A 102 26.54 21.68 -11.63
CA HIS A 102 27.82 22.39 -11.68
C HIS A 102 28.35 22.71 -10.28
N LEU A 103 27.47 23.20 -9.39
CA LEU A 103 27.80 23.45 -7.99
C LEU A 103 28.28 22.17 -7.26
N LEU A 104 27.68 21.01 -7.54
CA LEU A 104 28.14 19.72 -7.02
C LEU A 104 29.49 19.32 -7.60
N ALA A 105 29.73 19.59 -8.89
CA ALA A 105 31.00 19.27 -9.54
C ALA A 105 32.19 20.08 -9.00
N THR A 106 31.93 21.26 -8.41
CA THR A 106 32.93 22.11 -7.75
C THR A 106 33.08 21.84 -6.25
N ALA A 107 32.64 20.68 -5.75
CA ALA A 107 32.75 20.34 -4.34
C ALA A 107 34.20 20.39 -3.83
N ASP A 108 34.39 20.95 -2.63
CA ASP A 108 35.67 20.92 -1.95
C ASP A 108 35.97 19.51 -1.44
N VAL A 109 37.06 18.90 -1.90
CA VAL A 109 37.52 17.60 -1.41
C VAL A 109 38.51 17.82 -0.27
N LEU A 110 38.09 17.48 0.95
CA LEU A 110 38.83 17.71 2.18
C LEU A 110 39.40 16.38 2.71
N PRO A 111 40.71 16.12 2.56
CA PRO A 111 41.34 14.89 3.06
C PRO A 111 41.52 14.91 4.58
N ASN A 112 41.60 13.73 5.18
CA ASN A 112 41.89 13.51 6.61
C ASN A 112 40.93 14.22 7.57
N VAL A 113 39.67 14.39 7.15
CA VAL A 113 38.62 14.96 8.00
C VAL A 113 37.97 13.83 8.81
N ASN A 114 38.15 13.90 10.14
CA ASN A 114 37.62 12.89 11.06
C ASN A 114 36.19 13.17 11.50
N GLU A 115 35.76 14.44 11.47
CA GLU A 115 34.43 14.84 11.93
C GLU A 115 34.02 16.11 11.18
N LYS A 116 32.80 16.12 10.64
CA LYS A 116 32.25 17.30 9.96
C LYS A 116 30.73 17.30 10.01
N GLU A 117 30.19 18.49 10.23
CA GLU A 117 28.79 18.83 9.95
C GLU A 117 28.74 19.80 8.76
N GLY A 118 27.72 19.66 7.91
CA GLY A 118 27.57 20.50 6.72
C GLY A 118 26.22 20.31 6.03
N LYS A 119 25.89 21.23 5.13
CA LYS A 119 24.61 21.24 4.42
C LYS A 119 24.58 20.23 3.26
N HIS A 120 25.74 19.91 2.70
CA HIS A 120 25.87 18.92 1.63
C HIS A 120 27.23 18.24 1.75
N LEU A 121 27.25 17.10 2.43
CA LEU A 121 28.44 16.30 2.65
C LEU A 121 28.36 14.96 1.92
N GLY A 122 29.52 14.45 1.56
CA GLY A 122 29.71 13.01 1.45
C GLY A 122 31.08 12.58 1.92
N PHE A 123 31.27 11.27 2.02
CA PHE A 123 32.45 10.64 2.57
C PHE A 123 33.11 9.73 1.55
N TYR A 124 34.44 9.76 1.47
CA TYR A 124 35.19 8.80 0.68
C TYR A 124 36.27 8.11 1.49
N THR A 125 36.56 6.87 1.12
CA THR A 125 37.76 6.15 1.55
C THR A 125 38.39 5.46 0.36
N GLY A 126 39.71 5.61 0.25
CA GLY A 126 40.58 5.07 -0.79
C GLY A 126 41.50 4.00 -0.24
N PHE A 127 41.74 2.97 -1.03
CA PHE A 127 42.56 1.82 -0.67
C PHE A 127 43.05 1.09 -1.93
N ALA A 128 44.21 0.45 -1.82
CA ALA A 128 44.69 -0.44 -2.88
C ALA A 128 43.89 -1.74 -2.89
N THR A 129 43.66 -2.26 -4.10
CA THR A 129 43.01 -3.56 -4.35
C THR A 129 43.83 -4.38 -5.34
N ARG A 130 43.75 -5.70 -5.20
CA ARG A 130 44.19 -6.65 -6.22
C ARG A 130 43.05 -7.02 -7.16
N ALA A 131 43.37 -7.64 -8.29
CA ALA A 131 42.38 -8.12 -9.24
C ALA A 131 41.38 -9.07 -8.55
N ASN A 132 40.09 -8.78 -8.71
CA ASN A 132 38.95 -9.50 -8.13
C ASN A 132 38.89 -9.47 -6.60
N GLU A 133 39.61 -8.56 -5.94
CA GLU A 133 39.52 -8.41 -4.50
C GLU A 133 38.12 -7.93 -4.08
N GLN A 134 37.54 -8.60 -3.08
CA GLN A 134 36.22 -8.26 -2.55
C GLN A 134 36.36 -7.38 -1.31
N VAL A 135 35.75 -6.21 -1.35
CA VAL A 135 35.67 -5.27 -0.22
C VAL A 135 34.23 -5.15 0.25
N LEU A 136 34.02 -5.34 1.54
CA LEU A 136 32.73 -5.27 2.20
C LEU A 136 32.52 -3.95 2.94
N LEU A 137 31.27 -3.46 2.89
CA LEU A 137 30.72 -2.38 3.72
C LEU A 137 29.44 -2.90 4.38
N LYS A 138 29.29 -2.72 5.69
CA LYS A 138 28.02 -3.01 6.38
C LYS A 138 27.55 -1.81 7.18
N SER A 139 26.25 -1.61 7.24
CA SER A 139 25.66 -0.48 7.95
C SER A 139 24.34 -0.85 8.62
N GLY A 140 24.16 -0.38 9.85
CA GLY A 140 22.87 -0.29 10.52
C GLY A 140 22.35 1.14 10.43
N ILE A 141 21.02 1.28 10.42
CA ILE A 141 20.33 2.57 10.47
C ILE A 141 19.37 2.60 11.65
N SER A 142 19.02 3.80 12.10
CA SER A 142 17.98 4.05 13.09
C SER A 142 17.33 5.39 12.80
N PHE A 143 16.05 5.53 13.11
CA PHE A 143 15.34 6.82 13.09
C PHE A 143 15.37 7.52 14.46
N VAL A 144 16.04 6.94 15.46
CA VAL A 144 16.10 7.41 16.85
C VAL A 144 17.47 7.99 17.18
N SER A 145 18.55 7.23 16.97
CA SER A 145 19.89 7.66 17.38
C SER A 145 21.03 6.89 16.71
N ILE A 146 22.26 7.42 16.83
CA ILE A 146 23.49 6.72 16.42
C ILE A 146 23.66 5.40 17.19
N GLU A 147 23.41 5.40 18.50
CA GLU A 147 23.57 4.17 19.31
C GLU A 147 22.55 3.11 18.90
N GLY A 148 21.31 3.51 18.57
CA GLY A 148 20.31 2.62 17.97
C GLY A 148 20.81 1.98 16.66
N ALA A 149 21.36 2.79 15.74
CA ALA A 149 21.90 2.31 14.48
C ALA A 149 23.05 1.29 14.68
N LYS A 150 23.92 1.55 15.65
CA LYS A 150 25.02 0.66 16.06
C LYS A 150 24.48 -0.64 16.67
N ASN A 151 23.54 -0.57 17.59
CA ASN A 151 22.93 -1.74 18.24
C ASN A 151 22.21 -2.62 17.23
N ASN A 152 21.46 -2.03 16.29
CA ASN A 152 20.82 -2.74 15.19
C ASN A 152 21.85 -3.52 14.37
N LEU A 153 22.95 -2.88 13.96
CA LEU A 153 24.01 -3.55 13.20
C LEU A 153 24.65 -4.71 13.97
N GLN A 154 24.96 -4.52 15.25
CA GLN A 154 25.63 -5.50 16.09
C GLN A 154 24.75 -6.72 16.38
N ALA A 155 23.46 -6.49 16.61
CA ALA A 155 22.51 -7.57 16.88
C ALA A 155 22.22 -8.42 15.63
N GLU A 156 22.10 -7.79 14.45
CA GLU A 156 21.61 -8.48 13.25
C GLU A 156 22.72 -9.02 12.34
N MET A 157 23.88 -8.35 12.28
CA MET A 157 25.00 -8.67 11.39
C MET A 157 26.36 -8.46 12.09
N PRO A 158 26.69 -9.25 13.14
CA PRO A 158 27.92 -9.07 13.92
C PRO A 158 29.20 -9.36 13.11
N ASP A 159 29.17 -10.33 12.20
CA ASP A 159 30.31 -10.78 11.39
C ASP A 159 30.35 -10.16 9.97
N TRP A 160 31.22 -10.68 9.10
CA TRP A 160 31.46 -10.23 7.73
C TRP A 160 31.05 -11.26 6.67
N ASP A 161 30.32 -12.31 7.04
CA ASP A 161 29.92 -13.34 6.09
C ASP A 161 28.72 -12.89 5.25
N PHE A 162 29.03 -12.25 4.12
CA PHE A 162 28.04 -11.83 3.13
C PHE A 162 27.15 -12.98 2.66
N ASN A 163 27.72 -14.18 2.46
CA ASN A 163 26.97 -15.31 1.93
C ASN A 163 26.01 -15.87 2.98
N ALA A 164 26.38 -15.87 4.26
CA ALA A 164 25.48 -16.21 5.37
C ALA A 164 24.33 -15.21 5.47
N VAL A 165 24.60 -13.90 5.40
CA VAL A 165 23.55 -12.86 5.41
C VAL A 165 22.60 -13.02 4.22
N HIS A 166 23.13 -13.24 3.01
CA HIS A 166 22.32 -13.49 1.82
C HIS A 166 21.46 -14.75 1.96
N THR A 167 22.04 -15.87 2.44
CA THR A 167 21.31 -17.13 2.65
C THR A 167 20.20 -16.97 3.68
N LYS A 168 20.46 -16.26 4.78
CA LYS A 168 19.45 -15.92 5.78
C LYS A 168 18.32 -15.07 5.18
N ALA A 169 18.64 -14.06 4.36
CA ALA A 169 17.64 -13.25 3.68
C ALA A 169 16.77 -14.07 2.71
N VAL A 170 17.37 -14.95 1.91
CA VAL A 170 16.65 -15.88 1.02
C VAL A 170 15.72 -16.79 1.83
N LYS A 171 16.17 -17.32 2.96
CA LYS A 171 15.32 -18.14 3.85
C LYS A 171 14.14 -17.34 4.40
N LEU A 172 14.37 -16.13 4.90
CA LEU A 172 13.30 -15.26 5.41
C LEU A 172 12.26 -14.94 4.34
N TRP A 173 12.71 -14.68 3.10
CA TRP A 173 11.78 -14.50 1.98
C TRP A 173 11.01 -15.78 1.64
N ASN A 174 11.66 -16.94 1.61
CA ASN A 174 10.95 -18.22 1.41
C ASN A 174 9.91 -18.48 2.50
N ASP A 175 10.24 -18.20 3.76
CA ASP A 175 9.32 -18.35 4.89
C ASP A 175 8.11 -17.38 4.73
N ALA A 176 8.36 -16.13 4.36
CA ALA A 176 7.33 -15.12 4.12
C ALA A 176 6.42 -15.49 2.94
N LEU A 177 7.00 -15.85 1.79
CA LEU A 177 6.28 -16.27 0.59
C LEU A 177 5.52 -17.58 0.81
N SER A 178 5.96 -18.45 1.72
CA SER A 178 5.26 -19.69 2.06
C SER A 178 3.90 -19.50 2.72
N LYS A 179 3.54 -18.26 3.11
CA LYS A 179 2.21 -17.92 3.63
C LYS A 179 1.10 -18.15 2.60
N ALA A 180 1.43 -18.10 1.30
CA ALA A 180 0.54 -18.52 0.23
C ALA A 180 1.33 -19.39 -0.77
N THR A 181 0.87 -20.61 -1.01
CA THR A 181 1.53 -21.54 -1.96
C THR A 181 0.59 -21.93 -3.09
N ILE A 182 1.15 -22.11 -4.28
CA ILE A 182 0.38 -22.43 -5.50
C ILE A 182 0.83 -23.73 -6.16
N THR A 183 -0.08 -24.41 -6.85
CA THR A 183 0.18 -25.57 -7.71
C THR A 183 -0.57 -25.39 -9.03
N GLY A 184 -0.01 -25.90 -10.13
CA GLY A 184 -0.49 -25.61 -11.49
C GLY A 184 0.12 -24.33 -12.05
N GLY A 185 -0.35 -23.90 -13.22
CA GLY A 185 0.18 -22.74 -13.94
C GLY A 185 1.58 -22.96 -14.55
N THR A 186 1.91 -22.10 -15.49
CA THR A 186 3.23 -22.02 -16.16
C THR A 186 4.29 -21.46 -15.22
N LYS A 187 5.58 -21.59 -15.59
CA LYS A 187 6.68 -20.95 -14.86
C LYS A 187 6.49 -19.43 -14.78
N ASP A 188 6.02 -18.83 -15.87
CA ASP A 188 5.80 -17.39 -15.98
C ASP A 188 4.73 -16.90 -14.99
N GLU A 189 3.58 -17.56 -14.97
CA GLU A 189 2.49 -17.23 -14.02
C GLU A 189 2.92 -17.41 -12.56
N LYS A 190 3.74 -18.42 -12.26
CA LYS A 190 4.31 -18.59 -10.91
C LYS A 190 5.27 -17.44 -10.54
N THR A 191 6.09 -16.99 -11.49
CA THR A 191 6.96 -15.83 -11.28
C THR A 191 6.12 -14.58 -11.00
N VAL A 192 5.09 -14.31 -11.80
CA VAL A 192 4.17 -13.18 -11.55
C VAL A 192 3.54 -13.27 -10.16
N PHE A 193 3.03 -14.45 -9.75
CA PHE A 193 2.41 -14.62 -8.44
C PHE A 193 3.35 -14.38 -7.27
N TYR A 194 4.55 -14.99 -7.29
CA TYR A 194 5.49 -14.83 -6.18
C TYR A 194 6.15 -13.44 -6.16
N THR A 195 6.34 -12.79 -7.30
CA THR A 195 6.76 -11.38 -7.36
C THR A 195 5.67 -10.45 -6.81
N ALA A 196 4.40 -10.66 -7.17
CA ALA A 196 3.30 -9.90 -6.58
C ALA A 196 3.24 -10.11 -5.06
N LEU A 197 3.28 -11.37 -4.58
CA LEU A 197 3.29 -11.65 -3.14
C LEU A 197 4.49 -10.99 -2.44
N TYR A 198 5.67 -10.97 -3.06
CA TYR A 198 6.84 -10.25 -2.56
C TYR A 198 6.57 -8.75 -2.41
N HIS A 199 6.00 -8.08 -3.43
CA HIS A 199 5.68 -6.64 -3.34
C HIS A 199 4.73 -6.33 -2.18
N THR A 200 3.75 -7.21 -1.89
CA THR A 200 2.83 -7.05 -0.75
C THR A 200 3.50 -7.17 0.63
N MET A 201 4.79 -7.50 0.69
CA MET A 201 5.53 -7.74 1.94
C MET A 201 6.74 -6.81 2.12
N ILE A 202 6.94 -5.86 1.21
CA ILE A 202 7.97 -4.82 1.35
C ILE A 202 7.52 -3.76 2.37
N ASP A 203 6.26 -3.33 2.25
CA ASP A 203 5.65 -2.29 3.09
C ASP A 203 4.26 -2.73 3.59
N PRO A 204 3.80 -2.23 4.76
CA PRO A 204 4.46 -1.24 5.63
C PRO A 204 5.67 -1.80 6.41
N ARG A 205 6.76 -1.04 6.42
CA ARG A 205 8.04 -1.44 7.04
C ARG A 205 8.13 -1.07 8.52
N ILE A 206 8.96 -1.81 9.26
CA ILE A 206 9.27 -1.50 10.66
C ILE A 206 10.17 -0.26 10.76
N VAL A 207 9.96 0.54 11.81
CA VAL A 207 10.83 1.68 12.20
C VAL A 207 11.24 1.62 13.66
N THR A 208 11.03 0.46 14.28
CA THR A 208 11.45 0.14 15.64
C THR A 208 12.86 -0.45 15.61
N ASP A 209 13.76 0.10 16.43
CA ASP A 209 15.10 -0.44 16.67
C ASP A 209 15.02 -1.78 17.43
N VAL A 210 16.11 -2.55 17.43
CA VAL A 210 16.16 -3.90 18.04
C VAL A 210 15.87 -3.90 19.55
N ASP A 211 16.04 -2.77 20.21
CA ASP A 211 15.74 -2.59 21.63
C ASP A 211 14.26 -2.25 21.89
N GLY A 212 13.44 -2.11 20.84
CA GLY A 212 12.04 -1.74 20.90
C GLY A 212 11.78 -0.23 20.76
N THR A 213 12.78 0.62 20.64
CA THR A 213 12.59 2.09 20.58
C THR A 213 12.24 2.55 19.16
N TYR A 214 11.34 3.54 19.03
CA TYR A 214 11.05 4.25 17.77
C TYR A 214 10.95 5.76 18.01
N ASN A 215 11.06 6.56 16.94
CA ASN A 215 10.86 8.01 17.02
C ASN A 215 9.36 8.33 16.82
N GLY A 216 8.71 8.87 17.85
CA GLY A 216 7.29 9.22 17.83
C GLY A 216 6.99 10.47 17.02
N GLY A 217 5.69 10.72 16.81
CA GLY A 217 5.19 11.92 16.14
C GLY A 217 5.53 13.24 16.85
N ASP A 218 5.88 13.18 18.13
CA ASP A 218 6.37 14.29 18.95
C ASP A 218 7.90 14.48 18.86
N ASN A 219 8.58 13.74 17.97
CA ASN A 219 10.02 13.69 17.81
C ASN A 219 10.77 13.24 19.08
N LYS A 220 10.14 12.41 19.91
CA LYS A 220 10.77 11.81 21.08
C LYS A 220 10.91 10.30 20.91
N PRO A 221 11.89 9.67 21.57
CA PRO A 221 11.95 8.21 21.63
C PRO A 221 10.77 7.64 22.43
N HIS A 222 10.07 6.65 21.85
CA HIS A 222 9.02 5.86 22.50
C HIS A 222 9.38 4.38 22.42
N LYS A 223 8.88 3.58 23.37
CA LYS A 223 9.14 2.15 23.45
C LYS A 223 7.84 1.40 23.73
N PRO A 224 7.15 0.89 22.69
CA PRO A 224 5.87 0.22 22.84
C PRO A 224 6.10 -1.19 23.41
N THR A 225 5.14 -1.68 24.16
CA THR A 225 5.22 -3.02 24.79
C THR A 225 4.50 -4.11 24.00
N THR A 226 3.65 -3.74 23.04
CA THR A 226 2.66 -4.65 22.43
C THR A 226 2.68 -4.72 20.91
N PHE A 227 3.42 -3.85 20.22
CA PHE A 227 3.43 -3.78 18.75
C PHE A 227 4.78 -3.27 18.22
N GLN A 228 5.06 -3.51 16.94
CA GLN A 228 6.18 -2.88 16.24
C GLN A 228 5.68 -1.64 15.50
N LYS A 229 6.35 -0.49 15.69
CA LYS A 229 5.99 0.73 14.95
C LYS A 229 6.28 0.52 13.47
N ARG A 230 5.28 0.85 12.65
CA ARG A 230 5.31 0.76 11.19
C ARG A 230 5.20 2.15 10.59
N THR A 231 5.74 2.28 9.38
CA THR A 231 5.54 3.45 8.52
C THR A 231 5.21 3.03 7.09
N ILE A 232 4.82 3.99 6.26
CA ILE A 232 4.32 3.84 4.89
C ILE A 232 2.90 3.28 4.89
N PHE A 233 1.94 4.15 5.17
CA PHE A 233 0.53 3.90 4.96
C PHE A 233 0.08 4.55 3.66
N SER A 234 0.01 3.84 2.53
CA SER A 234 -0.63 4.39 1.31
C SER A 234 -2.14 4.22 1.37
N GLY A 235 -2.77 4.89 2.34
CA GLY A 235 -4.06 4.47 2.87
C GLY A 235 -5.16 4.35 1.82
N TRP A 236 -5.27 5.33 0.91
CA TRP A 236 -6.31 5.38 -0.14
C TRP A 236 -6.26 4.16 -1.08
N ASP A 237 -5.09 3.54 -1.21
CA ASP A 237 -4.86 2.37 -2.05
C ASP A 237 -5.04 1.10 -1.23
N VAL A 238 -4.24 0.96 -0.16
CA VAL A 238 -4.01 -0.31 0.51
C VAL A 238 -5.22 -0.84 1.27
N PHE A 239 -6.21 0.00 1.60
CA PHE A 239 -7.43 -0.47 2.26
C PHE A 239 -8.23 -1.45 1.38
N ARG A 240 -8.07 -1.38 0.05
CA ARG A 240 -8.92 -2.07 -0.94
C ARG A 240 -8.57 -3.55 -1.09
N SER A 241 -7.28 -3.89 -1.18
CA SER A 241 -6.80 -5.26 -1.37
C SER A 241 -5.61 -5.62 -0.49
N GLN A 242 -4.65 -4.71 -0.31
CA GLN A 242 -3.43 -5.00 0.44
C GLN A 242 -3.69 -5.31 1.92
N MET A 243 -4.31 -4.40 2.67
CA MET A 243 -4.66 -4.67 4.06
C MET A 243 -5.64 -5.85 4.21
N PRO A 244 -6.66 -6.03 3.35
CA PRO A 244 -7.47 -7.24 3.34
C PRO A 244 -6.67 -8.54 3.12
N LEU A 245 -5.66 -8.57 2.23
CA LEU A 245 -4.76 -9.72 2.11
C LEU A 245 -4.00 -9.95 3.41
N GLN A 246 -3.46 -8.89 4.02
CA GLN A 246 -2.74 -9.00 5.30
C GLN A 246 -3.64 -9.52 6.43
N THR A 247 -4.96 -9.28 6.40
CA THR A 247 -5.87 -9.92 7.38
C THR A 247 -5.82 -11.45 7.30
N ILE A 248 -5.59 -12.02 6.12
CA ILE A 248 -5.50 -13.48 5.92
C ILE A 248 -4.11 -14.01 6.29
N ILE A 249 -3.05 -13.38 5.79
CA ILE A 249 -1.69 -13.94 5.82
C ILE A 249 -0.78 -13.33 6.90
N ASN A 250 -1.15 -12.20 7.48
CA ASN A 250 -0.33 -11.49 8.45
C ASN A 250 -1.13 -10.59 9.44
N PRO A 251 -2.05 -11.13 10.25
CA PRO A 251 -2.88 -10.33 11.16
C PRO A 251 -2.08 -9.45 12.14
N SER A 252 -0.88 -9.87 12.52
CA SER A 252 0.00 -9.07 13.40
C SER A 252 0.43 -7.76 12.74
N LEU A 253 0.71 -7.75 11.44
CA LEU A 253 1.04 -6.52 10.72
C LEU A 253 -0.15 -5.55 10.69
N VAL A 254 -1.37 -6.05 10.58
CA VAL A 254 -2.59 -5.23 10.65
C VAL A 254 -2.72 -4.57 12.02
N ASN A 255 -2.48 -5.31 13.12
CA ASN A 255 -2.45 -4.74 14.47
C ASN A 255 -1.32 -3.73 14.64
N ASP A 256 -0.11 -4.04 14.18
CA ASP A 256 1.05 -3.14 14.21
C ASP A 256 0.72 -1.81 13.51
N MET A 257 0.09 -1.88 12.34
CA MET A 257 -0.25 -0.71 11.55
C MET A 257 -1.33 0.15 12.20
N ILE A 258 -2.38 -0.46 12.74
CA ILE A 258 -3.43 0.25 13.47
C ILE A 258 -2.85 0.94 14.72
N ASN A 259 -2.05 0.23 15.52
CA ASN A 259 -1.39 0.84 16.68
C ASN A 259 -0.45 1.97 16.26
N SER A 260 0.25 1.84 15.13
CA SER A 260 1.16 2.87 14.62
C SER A 260 0.43 4.17 14.29
N LEU A 261 -0.73 4.10 13.62
CA LEU A 261 -1.56 5.26 13.31
C LEU A 261 -2.26 5.84 14.54
N VAL A 262 -2.76 4.99 15.45
CA VAL A 262 -3.41 5.42 16.70
C VAL A 262 -2.45 6.15 17.64
N THR A 263 -1.23 5.62 17.79
CA THR A 263 -0.17 6.26 18.59
C THR A 263 0.33 7.53 17.91
N LEU A 264 0.50 7.52 16.59
CA LEU A 264 0.92 8.71 15.84
C LEU A 264 -0.07 9.87 16.03
N ALA A 265 -1.38 9.60 16.00
CA ALA A 265 -2.40 10.63 16.25
C ALA A 265 -2.25 11.25 17.64
N ASP A 266 -2.01 10.43 18.66
CA ASP A 266 -1.81 10.87 20.04
C ASP A 266 -0.54 11.70 20.21
N GLU A 267 0.58 11.19 19.68
CA GLU A 267 1.89 11.82 19.71
C GLU A 267 1.88 13.20 19.00
N LYS A 268 0.99 13.40 18.02
CA LYS A 268 0.81 14.66 17.29
C LYS A 268 -0.35 15.53 17.78
N ASP A 269 -0.96 15.17 18.91
CA ASP A 269 -2.15 15.85 19.47
C ASP A 269 -3.25 16.04 18.42
N LYS A 270 -3.55 14.96 17.69
CA LYS A 270 -4.61 14.90 16.67
C LYS A 270 -5.77 14.07 17.19
N ASN A 271 -6.98 14.56 16.91
CA ASN A 271 -8.22 13.85 17.15
C ASN A 271 -8.72 13.05 15.94
N TYR A 272 -7.86 12.83 14.92
CA TYR A 272 -8.18 12.11 13.69
C TYR A 272 -6.95 11.33 13.17
N LEU A 273 -7.20 10.35 12.31
CA LEU A 273 -6.17 9.46 11.74
C LEU A 273 -5.59 10.06 10.45
N GLU A 274 -4.30 9.81 10.21
CA GLU A 274 -3.68 10.14 8.94
C GLU A 274 -4.19 9.24 7.81
N ARG A 275 -4.26 9.80 6.59
CA ARG A 275 -4.73 9.12 5.38
C ARG A 275 -3.58 8.53 4.58
N TRP A 276 -2.43 9.22 4.53
CA TRP A 276 -1.21 8.69 3.93
C TRP A 276 0.01 9.11 4.75
N GLU A 277 0.58 8.12 5.43
CA GLU A 277 1.63 8.31 6.42
C GLU A 277 2.98 7.89 5.84
N LEU A 278 4.00 8.73 6.06
CA LEU A 278 5.40 8.39 5.87
C LEU A 278 6.24 9.12 6.91
N LEU A 279 6.96 8.35 7.72
CA LEU A 279 7.84 8.80 8.79
C LEU A 279 7.18 9.88 9.65
N ASN A 280 6.03 9.54 10.23
CA ASN A 280 5.18 10.37 11.08
C ASN A 280 4.53 11.58 10.38
N ALA A 281 4.66 11.73 9.06
CA ALA A 281 4.03 12.82 8.33
C ALA A 281 2.50 12.68 8.31
N TYR A 282 1.81 13.81 8.55
CA TYR A 282 0.38 13.95 8.30
C TYR A 282 0.19 14.67 6.95
N SER A 283 0.31 13.93 5.85
CA SER A 283 0.27 14.55 4.52
C SER A 283 -1.13 14.92 4.06
N GLY A 284 -2.15 14.22 4.58
CA GLY A 284 -3.51 14.29 4.09
C GLY A 284 -3.70 13.73 2.68
N CYS A 285 -2.72 13.10 2.06
CA CYS A 285 -2.88 12.39 0.79
C CYS A 285 -3.66 11.07 1.03
N MET A 286 -4.47 10.49 0.13
CA MET A 286 -5.31 11.13 -0.87
C MET A 286 -6.69 11.44 -0.25
N LEU A 287 -7.78 10.84 -0.75
CA LEU A 287 -9.16 11.12 -0.33
C LEU A 287 -9.67 10.18 0.78
N GLY A 288 -10.92 10.40 1.21
CA GLY A 288 -11.63 9.48 2.11
C GLY A 288 -11.06 9.45 3.53
N ASN A 289 -11.37 8.37 4.26
CA ASN A 289 -10.82 8.06 5.58
C ASN A 289 -10.31 6.59 5.61
N PRO A 290 -9.24 6.24 4.89
CA PRO A 290 -8.83 4.84 4.69
C PRO A 290 -8.44 4.10 5.96
N ALA A 291 -7.84 4.79 6.94
CA ALA A 291 -7.53 4.18 8.25
C ALA A 291 -8.81 3.71 8.99
N VAL A 292 -9.93 4.43 8.83
CA VAL A 292 -11.23 4.04 9.39
C VAL A 292 -11.74 2.76 8.76
N SER A 293 -11.59 2.62 7.44
CA SER A 293 -11.91 1.38 6.72
C SER A 293 -11.08 0.20 7.24
N MET A 294 -9.76 0.36 7.35
CA MET A 294 -8.86 -0.68 7.87
C MET A 294 -9.22 -1.11 9.30
N ILE A 295 -9.51 -0.16 10.19
CA ILE A 295 -9.91 -0.46 11.59
C ILE A 295 -11.24 -1.19 11.62
N ALA A 296 -12.23 -0.76 10.82
CA ALA A 296 -13.52 -1.44 10.75
C ALA A 296 -13.39 -2.86 10.19
N ASP A 297 -12.57 -3.06 9.16
CA ASP A 297 -12.28 -4.36 8.56
C ASP A 297 -11.60 -5.31 9.57
N ALA A 298 -10.55 -4.85 10.23
CA ALA A 298 -9.87 -5.60 11.28
C ALA A 298 -10.84 -5.98 12.42
N TYR A 299 -11.64 -5.01 12.88
CA TYR A 299 -12.59 -5.23 13.97
C TYR A 299 -13.68 -6.26 13.60
N ALA A 300 -14.25 -6.15 12.40
CA ALA A 300 -15.26 -7.08 11.88
C ALA A 300 -14.70 -8.51 11.76
N LYS A 301 -13.41 -8.63 11.43
CA LYS A 301 -12.68 -9.90 11.27
C LYS A 301 -12.06 -10.44 12.57
N GLY A 302 -12.28 -9.77 13.70
CA GLY A 302 -11.77 -10.20 15.02
C GLY A 302 -10.29 -9.89 15.27
N ILE A 303 -9.65 -9.11 14.41
CA ILE A 303 -8.28 -8.62 14.58
C ILE A 303 -8.35 -7.36 15.44
N ARG A 304 -8.03 -7.48 16.74
CA ARG A 304 -8.32 -6.44 17.75
C ARG A 304 -7.17 -6.20 18.74
N GLY A 305 -5.93 -6.42 18.31
CA GLY A 305 -4.72 -6.26 19.13
C GLY A 305 -4.28 -4.79 19.28
N TYR A 306 -5.23 -3.88 19.52
CA TYR A 306 -5.03 -2.44 19.62
C TYR A 306 -6.05 -1.82 20.59
N ASP A 307 -5.84 -0.56 21.01
CA ASP A 307 -6.83 0.16 21.82
C ASP A 307 -8.09 0.48 21.00
N ILE A 308 -9.10 -0.38 21.12
CA ILE A 308 -10.38 -0.29 20.41
C ILE A 308 -11.09 1.04 20.69
N ASN A 309 -11.08 1.50 21.95
CA ASN A 309 -11.81 2.70 22.35
C ASN A 309 -11.16 3.95 21.75
N LYS A 310 -9.82 4.02 21.78
CA LYS A 310 -9.06 5.10 21.18
C LYS A 310 -9.16 5.08 19.65
N ALA A 311 -9.01 3.90 19.03
CA ALA A 311 -9.19 3.72 17.59
C ALA A 311 -10.58 4.15 17.12
N TYR A 312 -11.63 3.78 17.86
CA TYR A 312 -13.00 4.21 17.57
C TYR A 312 -13.17 5.72 17.71
N LYS A 313 -12.67 6.33 18.79
CA LYS A 313 -12.74 7.79 19.00
C LYS A 313 -12.05 8.56 17.87
N LEU A 314 -10.86 8.12 17.45
CA LEU A 314 -10.13 8.70 16.33
C LEU A 314 -10.86 8.47 14.99
N SER A 315 -11.54 7.32 14.83
CA SER A 315 -12.36 7.05 13.65
C SER A 315 -13.54 8.00 13.55
N VAL A 316 -14.25 8.22 14.66
CA VAL A 316 -15.31 9.24 14.78
C VAL A 316 -14.74 10.63 14.45
N GLY A 317 -13.64 11.03 15.07
CA GLY A 317 -13.03 12.33 14.79
C GLY A 317 -12.58 12.50 13.33
N SER A 318 -12.16 11.42 12.67
CA SER A 318 -11.80 11.44 11.24
C SER A 318 -13.01 11.72 10.35
N VAL A 319 -14.13 10.99 10.54
CA VAL A 319 -15.33 11.18 9.71
C VAL A 319 -16.09 12.47 10.04
N GLU A 320 -15.95 13.02 11.24
CA GLU A 320 -16.46 14.36 11.58
C GLU A 320 -15.62 15.46 10.95
N LYS A 321 -14.30 15.30 10.87
CA LYS A 321 -13.39 16.26 10.24
C LYS A 321 -13.45 16.21 8.72
N PHE A 322 -13.44 15.01 8.15
CA PHE A 322 -13.45 14.74 6.71
C PHE A 322 -14.67 13.91 6.37
N GLY A 323 -15.75 14.59 6.01
CA GLY A 323 -17.02 13.96 5.72
C GLY A 323 -17.91 14.82 4.83
N ASN A 324 -19.12 14.32 4.60
CA ASN A 324 -20.12 14.98 3.75
C ASN A 324 -20.78 16.23 4.38
N GLY A 325 -20.43 16.56 5.62
CA GLY A 325 -20.95 17.70 6.36
C GLY A 325 -22.48 17.73 6.45
N ASP A 326 -23.02 18.91 6.75
CA ASP A 326 -24.46 19.11 6.95
C ASP A 326 -25.26 19.06 5.63
N LEU A 327 -24.60 19.33 4.51
CA LEU A 327 -25.22 19.24 3.17
C LEU A 327 -25.48 17.79 2.76
N GLY A 328 -24.79 16.82 3.37
CA GLY A 328 -24.88 15.42 3.01
C GLY A 328 -24.23 15.08 1.67
N TYR A 329 -23.36 15.95 1.15
CA TYR A 329 -22.49 15.73 -0.01
C TYR A 329 -21.34 16.72 0.00
N SER A 330 -20.25 16.37 -0.69
CA SER A 330 -19.16 17.29 -1.00
C SER A 330 -19.45 18.03 -2.31
N TYR A 331 -19.28 19.35 -2.30
CA TYR A 331 -19.42 20.24 -3.46
C TYR A 331 -18.05 20.75 -3.91
N ASP A 332 -17.95 21.17 -5.17
CA ASP A 332 -16.72 21.62 -5.83
C ASP A 332 -15.57 20.58 -5.82
N GLY A 333 -14.57 20.74 -6.70
CA GLY A 333 -13.48 19.77 -6.83
C GLY A 333 -13.97 18.32 -7.10
N PRO A 334 -13.37 17.29 -6.49
CA PRO A 334 -13.75 15.89 -6.70
C PRO A 334 -15.00 15.46 -5.90
N GLY A 335 -16.10 16.23 -6.00
CA GLY A 335 -17.30 16.08 -5.18
C GLY A 335 -18.01 14.72 -5.26
N ILE A 336 -17.99 14.03 -6.41
CA ILE A 336 -18.48 12.65 -6.54
C ILE A 336 -17.58 11.71 -5.72
N ALA A 337 -16.27 11.73 -5.97
CA ALA A 337 -15.33 10.83 -5.30
C ALA A 337 -15.37 10.99 -3.77
N LEU A 338 -15.31 12.24 -3.29
CA LEU A 338 -15.42 12.57 -1.88
C LEU A 338 -16.74 12.08 -1.27
N THR A 339 -17.87 12.35 -1.93
CA THR A 339 -19.18 11.97 -1.36
C THR A 339 -19.33 10.46 -1.21
N LEU A 340 -18.90 9.71 -2.22
CA LEU A 340 -18.97 8.25 -2.23
C LEU A 340 -18.04 7.63 -1.18
N GLU A 341 -16.79 8.08 -1.11
CA GLU A 341 -15.82 7.54 -0.14
C GLU A 341 -16.16 7.92 1.30
N TYR A 342 -16.62 9.15 1.55
CA TYR A 342 -17.06 9.55 2.88
C TYR A 342 -18.31 8.78 3.33
N ALA A 343 -19.28 8.55 2.44
CA ALA A 343 -20.44 7.71 2.75
C ALA A 343 -20.02 6.28 3.13
N TYR A 344 -19.04 5.72 2.43
CA TYR A 344 -18.48 4.41 2.79
C TYR A 344 -17.83 4.43 4.18
N THR A 345 -17.00 5.42 4.50
CA THR A 345 -16.31 5.47 5.80
C THR A 345 -17.25 5.84 6.97
N ASP A 346 -18.31 6.58 6.71
CA ASP A 346 -19.42 6.77 7.67
C ASP A 346 -20.09 5.42 7.99
N TRP A 347 -20.34 4.61 6.98
CA TRP A 347 -20.85 3.25 7.20
C TRP A 347 -19.87 2.38 8.00
N CYS A 348 -18.55 2.49 7.78
CA CYS A 348 -17.55 1.79 8.59
C CYS A 348 -17.65 2.16 10.08
N VAL A 349 -17.75 3.45 10.42
CA VAL A 349 -17.96 3.90 11.81
C VAL A 349 -19.29 3.38 12.35
N ALA A 350 -20.35 3.38 11.54
CA ALA A 350 -21.65 2.83 11.94
C ALA A 350 -21.55 1.34 12.32
N GLN A 351 -20.84 0.53 11.55
CA GLN A 351 -20.68 -0.90 11.88
C GLN A 351 -19.88 -1.10 13.16
N MET A 352 -18.82 -0.34 13.38
CA MET A 352 -18.09 -0.37 14.66
C MET A 352 -18.99 0.06 15.81
N ALA A 353 -19.74 1.15 15.66
CA ALA A 353 -20.67 1.67 16.67
C ALA A 353 -21.72 0.62 17.06
N LYS A 354 -22.28 -0.07 16.06
CA LYS A 354 -23.24 -1.17 16.25
C LYS A 354 -22.63 -2.28 17.10
N SER A 355 -21.44 -2.74 16.76
CA SER A 355 -20.77 -3.82 17.50
C SER A 355 -20.28 -3.41 18.89
N LEU A 356 -20.04 -2.12 19.12
CA LEU A 356 -19.65 -1.55 20.41
C LEU A 356 -20.85 -1.09 21.27
N GLY A 357 -22.08 -1.29 20.80
CA GLY A 357 -23.30 -0.89 21.53
C GLY A 357 -23.56 0.62 21.57
N LYS A 358 -22.92 1.41 20.72
CA LYS A 358 -23.07 2.88 20.63
C LYS A 358 -24.24 3.23 19.70
N LYS A 359 -25.46 3.12 20.24
CA LYS A 359 -26.71 3.21 19.46
C LYS A 359 -26.88 4.53 18.70
N ASP A 360 -26.62 5.66 19.34
CA ASP A 360 -26.82 6.98 18.73
C ASP A 360 -25.84 7.22 17.57
N ASP A 361 -24.57 6.85 17.78
CA ASP A 361 -23.55 6.87 16.73
C ASP A 361 -23.95 5.97 15.56
N TYR A 362 -24.41 4.72 15.82
CA TYR A 362 -24.88 3.84 14.76
C TYR A 362 -26.00 4.49 13.95
N ILE A 363 -27.00 5.09 14.60
CA ILE A 363 -28.11 5.78 13.91
C ILE A 363 -27.57 6.93 13.04
N LYS A 364 -26.72 7.80 13.60
CA LYS A 364 -26.13 8.95 12.92
C LYS A 364 -25.33 8.53 11.69
N TYR A 365 -24.33 7.67 11.89
CA TYR A 365 -23.38 7.31 10.84
C TYR A 365 -23.99 6.36 9.82
N ASN A 366 -24.94 5.49 10.20
CA ASN A 366 -25.65 4.67 9.23
C ASN A 366 -26.51 5.52 8.29
N LYS A 367 -27.13 6.60 8.79
CA LYS A 367 -27.83 7.58 7.94
C LYS A 367 -26.85 8.29 7.01
N ARG A 368 -25.71 8.78 7.53
CA ARG A 368 -24.67 9.43 6.72
C ARG A 368 -24.07 8.50 5.66
N GLY A 369 -23.98 7.20 5.94
CA GLY A 369 -23.52 6.20 4.98
C GLY A 369 -24.42 6.01 3.76
N GLN A 370 -25.59 6.65 3.76
CA GLN A 370 -26.53 6.70 2.63
C GLN A 370 -26.40 8.00 1.79
N ALA A 371 -25.42 8.86 2.09
CA ALA A 371 -25.22 10.16 1.44
C ALA A 371 -24.97 10.08 -0.08
N TYR A 372 -24.50 8.94 -0.60
CA TYR A 372 -24.35 8.72 -2.04
C TYR A 372 -25.65 8.99 -2.83
N LYS A 373 -26.83 8.80 -2.19
CA LYS A 373 -28.14 9.09 -2.80
C LYS A 373 -28.34 10.58 -3.13
N ASN A 374 -27.67 11.47 -2.41
CA ASN A 374 -27.85 12.92 -2.54
C ASN A 374 -27.24 13.48 -3.83
N ILE A 375 -26.27 12.77 -4.40
CA ILE A 375 -25.56 13.15 -5.63
C ILE A 375 -25.96 12.28 -6.84
N PHE A 376 -27.01 11.48 -6.72
CA PHE A 376 -27.56 10.74 -7.86
C PHE A 376 -28.53 11.61 -8.65
N ASP A 377 -28.21 11.88 -9.91
CA ASP A 377 -29.06 12.61 -10.84
C ASP A 377 -30.00 11.61 -11.56
N PRO A 378 -31.31 11.60 -11.28
CA PRO A 378 -32.25 10.66 -11.89
C PRO A 378 -32.48 10.92 -13.39
N GLU A 379 -32.24 12.15 -13.88
CA GLU A 379 -32.36 12.49 -15.31
C GLU A 379 -31.21 11.85 -16.10
N LYS A 380 -29.99 11.97 -15.57
CA LYS A 380 -28.77 11.38 -16.17
C LYS A 380 -28.55 9.92 -15.77
N LYS A 381 -29.32 9.43 -14.81
CA LYS A 381 -29.23 8.08 -14.20
C LYS A 381 -27.82 7.75 -13.70
N TRP A 382 -27.12 8.75 -13.19
CA TRP A 382 -25.74 8.61 -12.72
C TRP A 382 -25.41 9.59 -11.61
N PHE A 383 -24.27 9.38 -10.96
CA PHE A 383 -23.74 10.35 -10.02
C PHE A 383 -23.25 11.61 -10.74
N ARG A 384 -23.62 12.78 -10.22
CA ARG A 384 -23.29 14.08 -10.79
C ARG A 384 -22.81 15.02 -9.67
N PRO A 385 -21.84 15.91 -9.94
CA PRO A 385 -21.35 16.80 -8.90
C PRO A 385 -22.41 17.84 -8.55
N ARG A 386 -22.61 18.07 -7.25
CA ARG A 386 -23.48 19.14 -6.75
C ARG A 386 -22.71 20.46 -6.65
N THR A 387 -23.40 21.55 -6.88
CA THR A 387 -22.92 22.90 -6.56
C THR A 387 -23.22 23.22 -5.09
N LYS A 388 -22.53 24.22 -4.54
CA LYS A 388 -22.68 24.62 -3.12
C LYS A 388 -24.11 25.00 -2.73
N ASP A 389 -24.87 25.58 -3.66
CA ASP A 389 -26.27 25.99 -3.52
C ASP A 389 -27.28 24.84 -3.70
N GLY A 390 -26.81 23.61 -3.92
CA GLY A 390 -27.64 22.42 -4.06
C GLY A 390 -28.08 22.10 -5.49
N GLY A 391 -27.70 22.91 -6.47
CA GLY A 391 -27.84 22.60 -7.89
C GLY A 391 -26.91 21.48 -8.37
N TRP A 392 -26.93 21.24 -9.68
CA TRP A 392 -26.01 20.31 -10.35
C TRP A 392 -25.01 21.08 -11.20
N GLN A 393 -23.75 20.67 -11.21
CA GLN A 393 -22.79 21.20 -12.18
C GLN A 393 -23.24 20.87 -13.61
N ALA A 394 -22.94 21.73 -14.59
CA ALA A 394 -23.31 21.52 -15.99
C ALA A 394 -22.88 20.13 -16.49
N TRP A 395 -23.76 19.43 -17.21
CA TRP A 395 -23.45 18.09 -17.72
C TRP A 395 -22.54 18.21 -18.94
N PRO A 396 -21.35 17.59 -18.95
CA PRO A 396 -20.40 17.71 -20.05
C PRO A 396 -20.83 16.89 -21.27
N ASP A 397 -20.32 17.25 -22.45
CA ASP A 397 -20.66 16.59 -23.72
C ASP A 397 -20.27 15.10 -23.74
N SER A 398 -19.09 14.76 -23.20
CA SER A 398 -18.64 13.38 -23.00
C SER A 398 -19.32 12.67 -21.81
N GLY A 399 -20.22 13.35 -21.11
CA GLY A 399 -21.02 12.82 -20.01
C GLY A 399 -20.18 12.13 -18.94
N ARG A 400 -20.48 10.85 -18.70
CA ARG A 400 -19.84 10.03 -17.65
C ARG A 400 -18.35 9.76 -17.89
N LEU A 401 -17.84 9.99 -19.10
CA LEU A 401 -16.43 9.71 -19.47
C LEU A 401 -15.52 10.93 -19.30
N THR A 402 -16.06 12.09 -18.92
CA THR A 402 -15.26 13.30 -18.69
C THR A 402 -14.34 13.11 -17.49
N GLN A 403 -13.04 13.00 -17.75
CA GLN A 403 -12.00 12.91 -16.71
C GLN A 403 -12.09 14.10 -15.75
N TRP A 404 -11.84 13.85 -14.47
CA TRP A 404 -11.87 14.85 -13.39
C TRP A 404 -13.23 15.53 -13.13
N TYR A 405 -14.31 15.14 -13.81
CA TYR A 405 -15.64 15.71 -13.58
C TYR A 405 -16.23 15.20 -12.25
N GLY A 406 -16.00 15.97 -11.19
CA GLY A 406 -16.33 15.60 -9.80
C GLY A 406 -15.57 14.39 -9.28
N CYS A 407 -14.54 13.94 -9.97
CA CYS A 407 -13.78 12.74 -9.64
C CYS A 407 -12.29 13.08 -9.46
N PHE A 408 -11.52 12.16 -8.91
CA PHE A 408 -10.08 12.32 -8.71
C PHE A 408 -9.36 11.20 -9.46
N GLU A 409 -8.47 11.55 -10.38
CA GLU A 409 -7.72 10.62 -11.25
C GLU A 409 -8.59 9.62 -12.03
N THR A 410 -9.86 9.98 -12.22
CA THR A 410 -10.90 9.15 -12.83
C THR A 410 -11.99 10.00 -13.45
N ASN A 411 -12.94 9.34 -14.12
CA ASN A 411 -14.21 9.92 -14.56
C ASN A 411 -15.41 9.35 -13.77
N PRO A 412 -16.62 9.93 -13.89
CA PRO A 412 -17.81 9.41 -13.22
C PRO A 412 -18.12 7.94 -13.51
N TYR A 413 -17.86 7.44 -14.72
CA TYR A 413 -18.13 6.05 -15.06
C TYR A 413 -17.24 5.06 -14.28
N GLN A 414 -16.03 5.48 -13.92
CA GLN A 414 -15.10 4.72 -13.08
C GLN A 414 -15.46 4.84 -11.59
N GLN A 415 -15.55 6.07 -11.09
CA GLN A 415 -15.77 6.35 -9.67
C GLN A 415 -17.18 5.95 -9.20
N GLY A 416 -18.17 6.01 -10.10
CA GLY A 416 -19.58 5.81 -9.77
C GLY A 416 -19.94 4.41 -9.27
N TRP A 417 -19.03 3.44 -9.34
CA TRP A 417 -19.23 2.11 -8.78
C TRP A 417 -18.87 2.00 -7.29
N PHE A 418 -18.30 3.06 -6.70
CA PHE A 418 -17.81 3.05 -5.31
C PHE A 418 -18.95 3.25 -4.29
N VAL A 419 -19.87 2.29 -4.21
CA VAL A 419 -20.87 2.17 -3.15
C VAL A 419 -20.82 0.77 -2.51
N PRO A 420 -19.63 0.33 -2.04
CA PRO A 420 -19.43 -1.04 -1.59
C PRO A 420 -20.31 -1.43 -0.39
N GLN A 421 -20.69 -0.46 0.43
CA GLN A 421 -21.52 -0.63 1.62
C GLN A 421 -23.01 -0.91 1.32
N ASP A 422 -23.52 -0.50 0.15
CA ASP A 422 -24.91 -0.69 -0.24
C ASP A 422 -25.08 -0.87 -1.76
N VAL A 423 -24.45 -1.92 -2.29
CA VAL A 423 -24.56 -2.30 -3.70
C VAL A 423 -26.03 -2.46 -4.12
N ALA A 424 -26.89 -3.00 -3.25
CA ALA A 424 -28.30 -3.17 -3.54
C ALA A 424 -29.03 -1.82 -3.71
N GLY A 425 -28.72 -0.84 -2.87
CA GLY A 425 -29.24 0.52 -2.99
C GLY A 425 -28.73 1.25 -4.23
N MET A 426 -27.44 1.15 -4.54
CA MET A 426 -26.86 1.69 -5.79
C MET A 426 -27.57 1.11 -7.02
N VAL A 427 -27.75 -0.21 -7.06
CA VAL A 427 -28.42 -0.89 -8.18
C VAL A 427 -29.87 -0.44 -8.34
N ARG A 428 -30.60 -0.19 -7.24
CA ARG A 428 -31.96 0.37 -7.32
C ARG A 428 -31.99 1.75 -7.97
N LEU A 429 -31.04 2.64 -7.63
CA LEU A 429 -30.94 3.96 -8.25
C LEU A 429 -30.64 3.86 -9.76
N MET A 430 -29.74 2.95 -10.14
CA MET A 430 -29.29 2.75 -11.51
C MET A 430 -30.27 1.98 -12.40
N GLY A 431 -31.50 1.71 -11.93
CA GLY A 431 -32.54 1.06 -12.74
C GLY A 431 -32.54 -0.48 -12.68
N GLY A 432 -31.90 -1.07 -11.68
CA GLY A 432 -31.96 -2.52 -11.40
C GLY A 432 -30.82 -3.34 -12.01
N ASN A 433 -30.83 -4.64 -11.70
CA ASN A 433 -29.74 -5.56 -12.02
C ASN A 433 -29.39 -5.60 -13.52
N GLU A 434 -30.38 -5.57 -14.41
CA GLU A 434 -30.18 -5.67 -15.86
C GLU A 434 -29.52 -4.41 -16.43
N ALA A 435 -29.92 -3.22 -15.97
CA ALA A 435 -29.30 -1.95 -16.37
C ALA A 435 -27.83 -1.88 -15.91
N VAL A 436 -27.59 -2.20 -14.64
CA VAL A 436 -26.22 -2.26 -14.09
C VAL A 436 -25.37 -3.31 -14.80
N LYS A 437 -25.91 -4.49 -15.10
CA LYS A 437 -25.20 -5.52 -15.88
C LYS A 437 -24.79 -5.01 -17.25
N ALA A 438 -25.69 -4.32 -17.96
CA ALA A 438 -25.39 -3.75 -19.27
C ALA A 438 -24.27 -2.71 -19.21
N ASP A 439 -24.33 -1.78 -18.26
CA ASP A 439 -23.27 -0.79 -18.05
C ASP A 439 -21.93 -1.46 -17.66
N LEU A 440 -21.93 -2.47 -16.79
CA LEU A 440 -20.70 -3.19 -16.44
C LEU A 440 -20.10 -3.92 -17.65
N ILE A 441 -20.92 -4.63 -18.44
CA ILE A 441 -20.46 -5.31 -19.66
C ILE A 441 -19.85 -4.28 -20.62
N HIS A 442 -20.54 -3.16 -20.86
CA HIS A 442 -20.04 -2.10 -21.72
C HIS A 442 -18.69 -1.56 -21.25
N MET A 443 -18.52 -1.30 -19.95
CA MET A 443 -17.25 -0.84 -19.37
C MET A 443 -16.11 -1.81 -19.71
N PHE A 444 -16.30 -3.11 -19.45
CA PHE A 444 -15.25 -4.10 -19.69
C PHE A 444 -15.01 -4.38 -21.19
N GLU A 445 -16.04 -4.37 -22.03
CA GLU A 445 -15.90 -4.59 -23.48
C GLU A 445 -15.20 -3.42 -24.20
N LYS A 446 -15.30 -2.21 -23.63
CA LYS A 446 -14.61 -1.02 -24.14
C LYS A 446 -13.18 -0.86 -23.61
N THR A 447 -12.77 -1.69 -22.66
CA THR A 447 -11.44 -1.62 -22.07
C THR A 447 -10.38 -2.08 -23.08
N PRO A 448 -9.30 -1.31 -23.30
CA PRO A 448 -8.27 -1.66 -24.26
C PRO A 448 -7.51 -2.93 -23.84
N ASP A 449 -7.00 -3.68 -24.82
CA ASP A 449 -6.34 -4.96 -24.58
C ASP A 449 -5.06 -4.87 -23.74
N ASN A 450 -4.36 -3.74 -23.81
CA ASN A 450 -3.16 -3.49 -23.03
C ASN A 450 -3.43 -3.13 -21.56
N MET A 451 -4.69 -2.91 -21.16
CA MET A 451 -5.09 -2.54 -19.79
C MET A 451 -4.45 -1.26 -19.23
N MET A 452 -3.73 -0.50 -20.07
CA MET A 452 -3.12 0.77 -19.67
C MET A 452 -4.20 1.82 -19.40
N TRP A 453 -3.78 2.98 -18.88
CA TRP A 453 -4.65 4.11 -18.55
C TRP A 453 -5.72 4.40 -19.62
N ASN A 454 -7.00 4.38 -19.23
CA ASN A 454 -8.13 4.55 -20.14
C ASN A 454 -9.40 5.08 -19.42
N ASP A 455 -10.46 5.37 -20.19
CA ASP A 455 -11.71 5.97 -19.68
C ASP A 455 -12.76 4.94 -19.21
N TYR A 456 -12.49 3.64 -19.35
CA TYR A 456 -13.40 2.55 -19.02
C TYR A 456 -12.89 1.79 -17.79
N TYR A 457 -12.66 0.48 -17.86
CA TYR A 457 -11.98 -0.23 -16.77
C TYR A 457 -10.49 0.08 -16.78
N ASN A 458 -10.10 1.07 -15.99
CA ASN A 458 -8.71 1.48 -15.81
C ASN A 458 -8.05 0.71 -14.68
N HIS A 459 -7.56 -0.51 -14.96
CA HIS A 459 -6.89 -1.32 -13.94
C HIS A 459 -5.58 -0.69 -13.44
N ALA A 460 -5.04 0.31 -14.13
CA ALA A 460 -3.87 1.06 -13.68
C ALA A 460 -4.16 2.00 -12.48
N ASN A 461 -5.41 2.06 -12.00
CA ASN A 461 -5.80 2.90 -10.87
C ASN A 461 -6.92 2.25 -10.01
N GLU A 462 -6.90 2.53 -8.72
CA GLU A 462 -7.61 1.86 -7.64
C GLU A 462 -9.14 1.96 -7.63
N PRO A 463 -9.79 3.06 -8.05
CA PRO A 463 -11.23 3.24 -7.88
C PRO A 463 -12.10 2.19 -8.57
N VAL A 464 -11.56 1.45 -9.55
CA VAL A 464 -12.27 0.39 -10.27
C VAL A 464 -11.94 -1.02 -9.78
N HIS A 465 -11.01 -1.20 -8.84
CA HIS A 465 -10.53 -2.52 -8.43
C HIS A 465 -11.64 -3.48 -7.95
N GLN A 466 -12.68 -2.96 -7.31
CA GLN A 466 -13.83 -3.73 -6.83
C GLN A 466 -14.87 -4.09 -7.91
N VAL A 467 -14.85 -3.40 -9.07
CA VAL A 467 -15.90 -3.44 -10.09
C VAL A 467 -16.15 -4.85 -10.67
N PRO A 468 -15.13 -5.68 -10.99
CA PRO A 468 -15.36 -7.00 -11.60
C PRO A 468 -16.20 -7.92 -10.71
N PHE A 469 -16.14 -7.71 -9.39
CA PHE A 469 -16.81 -8.56 -8.41
C PHE A 469 -18.26 -8.14 -8.17
N LEU A 470 -18.69 -6.95 -8.62
CA LEU A 470 -20.08 -6.51 -8.51
C LEU A 470 -21.04 -7.47 -9.20
N PHE A 471 -20.61 -8.15 -10.27
CA PHE A 471 -21.39 -9.18 -10.94
C PHE A 471 -21.86 -10.29 -9.98
N ASN A 472 -21.07 -10.68 -8.98
CA ASN A 472 -21.52 -11.63 -7.94
C ASN A 472 -22.67 -11.04 -7.12
N ARG A 473 -22.57 -9.76 -6.72
CA ARG A 473 -23.58 -9.06 -5.91
C ARG A 473 -24.91 -8.86 -6.66
N ILE A 474 -24.89 -8.82 -7.98
CA ILE A 474 -26.09 -8.70 -8.84
C ILE A 474 -26.55 -10.03 -9.47
N GLY A 475 -25.90 -11.16 -9.16
CA GLY A 475 -26.38 -12.49 -9.55
C GLY A 475 -25.89 -13.01 -10.92
N TYR A 476 -24.76 -12.49 -11.43
CA TYR A 476 -24.12 -12.94 -12.67
C TYR A 476 -22.67 -13.42 -12.44
N PRO A 477 -22.43 -14.42 -11.57
CA PRO A 477 -21.08 -14.83 -11.18
C PRO A 477 -20.18 -15.28 -12.34
N ALA A 478 -20.75 -15.79 -13.44
CA ALA A 478 -19.99 -16.12 -14.64
C ALA A 478 -19.26 -14.89 -15.24
N LEU A 479 -19.81 -13.68 -15.09
CA LEU A 479 -19.17 -12.45 -15.56
C LEU A 479 -18.03 -12.02 -14.64
N THR A 480 -18.15 -12.19 -13.32
CA THR A 480 -17.01 -12.05 -12.40
C THR A 480 -15.87 -12.97 -12.82
N GLN A 481 -16.18 -14.25 -13.08
CA GLN A 481 -15.19 -15.25 -13.46
C GLN A 481 -14.50 -14.91 -14.80
N LYS A 482 -15.27 -14.48 -15.81
CA LYS A 482 -14.74 -14.02 -17.11
C LYS A 482 -13.75 -12.86 -16.91
N TRP A 483 -14.20 -11.78 -16.28
CA TRP A 483 -13.40 -10.55 -16.25
C TRP A 483 -12.22 -10.62 -15.30
N THR A 484 -12.34 -11.28 -14.14
CA THR A 484 -11.20 -11.50 -13.24
C THR A 484 -10.10 -12.33 -13.90
N ARG A 485 -10.46 -13.36 -14.68
CA ARG A 485 -9.50 -14.12 -15.48
C ARG A 485 -8.84 -13.27 -16.56
N GLU A 486 -9.61 -12.44 -17.26
CA GLU A 486 -9.04 -11.57 -18.30
C GLU A 486 -8.11 -10.49 -17.73
N ILE A 487 -8.44 -9.91 -16.57
CA ILE A 487 -7.61 -8.89 -15.92
C ILE A 487 -6.30 -9.51 -15.44
N THR A 488 -6.37 -10.61 -14.67
CA THR A 488 -5.16 -11.32 -14.19
C THR A 488 -4.24 -11.75 -15.34
N ARG A 489 -4.80 -12.11 -16.51
CA ARG A 489 -4.03 -12.47 -17.70
C ARG A 489 -3.42 -11.27 -18.43
N ARG A 490 -4.15 -10.16 -18.54
CA ARG A 490 -3.75 -9.00 -19.38
C ARG A 490 -2.90 -7.99 -18.64
N ALA A 491 -3.20 -7.72 -17.37
CA ALA A 491 -2.62 -6.61 -16.62
C ALA A 491 -1.33 -6.95 -15.83
N TYR A 492 -0.94 -8.23 -15.78
CA TYR A 492 0.21 -8.68 -15.01
C TYR A 492 1.11 -9.57 -15.85
N LYS A 493 2.38 -9.18 -15.97
CA LYS A 493 3.40 -9.84 -16.80
C LYS A 493 4.72 -9.95 -16.05
N ASN A 494 5.49 -10.97 -16.38
CA ASN A 494 6.86 -11.12 -15.91
C ASN A 494 7.80 -10.30 -16.80
N GLY A 495 7.80 -8.98 -16.59
CA GLY A 495 8.62 -8.03 -17.34
C GLY A 495 8.88 -6.77 -16.54
N VAL A 496 9.82 -5.93 -17.02
CA VAL A 496 10.16 -4.65 -16.37
C VAL A 496 8.92 -3.74 -16.31
N GLU A 497 8.16 -3.66 -17.39
CA GLU A 497 6.86 -2.98 -17.47
C GLU A 497 5.71 -3.98 -17.21
N GLY A 498 5.91 -4.85 -16.23
CA GLY A 498 5.02 -5.98 -15.96
C GLY A 498 3.68 -5.62 -15.32
N LEU A 499 3.54 -4.39 -14.83
CA LEU A 499 2.34 -3.83 -14.24
C LEU A 499 1.83 -2.68 -15.12
N VAL A 500 0.51 -2.55 -15.21
CA VAL A 500 -0.14 -1.54 -16.08
C VAL A 500 -0.26 -0.15 -15.46
N GLY A 501 0.11 -0.01 -14.18
CA GLY A 501 0.06 1.21 -13.40
C GLY A 501 1.08 1.19 -12.26
N ASN A 502 1.00 2.19 -11.38
CA ASN A 502 1.81 2.25 -10.17
C ASN A 502 1.53 1.03 -9.28
N GLU A 503 2.51 0.58 -8.50
CA GLU A 503 2.34 -0.61 -7.64
C GLU A 503 1.55 -0.29 -6.35
N ASP A 504 1.62 0.97 -5.92
CA ASP A 504 0.91 1.57 -4.79
C ASP A 504 0.99 0.75 -3.50
N VAL A 505 2.24 0.48 -3.11
CA VAL A 505 2.60 -0.08 -1.79
C VAL A 505 1.93 -1.43 -1.53
N GLY A 506 1.94 -2.29 -2.55
CA GLY A 506 1.37 -3.62 -2.53
C GLY A 506 -0.07 -3.70 -3.03
N GLN A 507 -0.74 -2.58 -3.34
CA GLN A 507 -2.16 -2.61 -3.68
C GLN A 507 -2.44 -3.37 -4.97
N MET A 508 -1.72 -3.06 -6.06
CA MET A 508 -1.86 -3.77 -7.34
C MET A 508 -1.52 -5.25 -7.21
N SER A 509 -0.45 -5.55 -6.50
CA SER A 509 0.00 -6.93 -6.30
C SER A 509 -0.96 -7.74 -5.41
N ALA A 510 -1.54 -7.12 -4.37
CA ALA A 510 -2.51 -7.78 -3.51
C ALA A 510 -3.82 -8.07 -4.23
N TRP A 511 -4.28 -7.18 -5.12
CA TRP A 511 -5.41 -7.45 -5.99
C TRP A 511 -5.17 -8.72 -6.82
N TYR A 512 -3.99 -8.84 -7.45
CA TYR A 512 -3.62 -10.02 -8.21
C TYR A 512 -3.58 -11.29 -7.35
N VAL A 513 -2.89 -11.26 -6.21
CA VAL A 513 -2.74 -12.42 -5.33
C VAL A 513 -4.11 -12.94 -4.90
N LEU A 514 -5.00 -12.06 -4.46
CA LEU A 514 -6.36 -12.42 -4.06
C LEU A 514 -7.15 -12.98 -5.26
N ALA A 515 -7.26 -12.21 -6.34
CA ALA A 515 -8.09 -12.58 -7.49
C ALA A 515 -7.60 -13.86 -8.19
N ALA A 516 -6.29 -14.03 -8.35
CA ALA A 516 -5.67 -15.22 -8.91
C ALA A 516 -5.79 -16.44 -7.99
N ALA A 517 -5.85 -16.24 -6.66
CA ALA A 517 -6.12 -17.32 -5.72
C ALA A 517 -7.59 -17.79 -5.74
N GLY A 518 -8.51 -16.95 -6.19
CA GLY A 518 -9.94 -17.28 -6.27
C GLY A 518 -10.85 -16.46 -5.35
N LEU A 519 -10.36 -15.39 -4.71
CA LEU A 519 -11.09 -14.60 -3.71
C LEU A 519 -10.88 -13.10 -3.90
N HIS A 520 -11.84 -12.25 -3.55
CA HIS A 520 -11.58 -10.81 -3.38
C HIS A 520 -12.65 -10.12 -2.52
N PRO A 521 -12.31 -9.16 -1.64
CA PRO A 521 -13.30 -8.33 -0.94
C PRO A 521 -13.85 -7.22 -1.86
N ILE A 522 -15.12 -6.84 -1.69
CA ILE A 522 -15.65 -5.60 -2.29
C ILE A 522 -15.69 -4.46 -1.27
N CYS A 523 -15.99 -4.81 -0.02
CA CYS A 523 -16.28 -3.86 1.03
C CYS A 523 -15.45 -4.21 2.28
N PRO A 524 -14.20 -3.73 2.40
CA PRO A 524 -13.47 -3.84 3.66
C PRO A 524 -14.32 -3.26 4.81
N GLY A 525 -14.47 -3.99 5.92
CA GLY A 525 -15.48 -3.75 6.95
C GLY A 525 -16.68 -4.70 6.90
N ASP A 526 -16.86 -5.43 5.79
CA ASP A 526 -17.70 -6.63 5.63
C ASP A 526 -16.80 -7.87 5.61
N THR A 527 -17.25 -8.98 6.19
CA THR A 527 -16.51 -10.26 6.22
C THR A 527 -16.61 -11.03 4.90
N ARG A 528 -17.51 -10.64 4.00
CA ARG A 528 -17.74 -11.33 2.73
C ARG A 528 -16.56 -11.20 1.75
N GLN A 529 -16.07 -12.35 1.29
CA GLN A 529 -15.11 -12.48 0.19
C GLN A 529 -15.82 -13.06 -1.04
N GLU A 530 -15.75 -12.38 -2.18
CA GLU A 530 -16.32 -12.85 -3.44
C GLU A 530 -15.45 -13.98 -4.01
N ILE A 531 -16.09 -15.06 -4.47
CA ILE A 531 -15.39 -16.15 -5.17
C ILE A 531 -15.23 -15.75 -6.63
N THR A 532 -14.00 -15.85 -7.13
CA THR A 532 -13.58 -15.48 -8.49
C THR A 532 -13.22 -16.73 -9.30
N SER A 533 -12.60 -16.56 -10.47
CA SER A 533 -11.97 -17.67 -11.18
C SER A 533 -10.50 -17.81 -10.72
N PRO A 534 -10.04 -18.93 -10.13
CA PRO A 534 -8.63 -19.09 -9.69
C PRO A 534 -7.66 -19.36 -10.83
N SER A 535 -6.55 -18.62 -10.95
CA SER A 535 -5.58 -18.79 -12.05
C SER A 535 -4.79 -20.10 -11.94
N PHE A 536 -4.68 -20.65 -10.74
CA PHE A 536 -3.90 -21.85 -10.43
C PHE A 536 -4.81 -23.02 -10.06
N ASP A 537 -4.33 -24.25 -10.26
CA ASP A 537 -5.09 -25.47 -9.94
C ASP A 537 -5.29 -25.62 -8.43
N LYS A 538 -4.38 -25.06 -7.64
CA LYS A 538 -4.49 -25.03 -6.19
C LYS A 538 -3.78 -23.81 -5.61
N THR A 539 -4.42 -23.14 -4.66
CA THR A 539 -3.81 -22.14 -3.79
C THR A 539 -4.06 -22.51 -2.34
N VAL A 540 -3.03 -22.41 -1.49
CA VAL A 540 -3.11 -22.70 -0.06
C VAL A 540 -2.64 -21.49 0.72
N PHE A 541 -3.52 -20.91 1.53
CA PHE A 541 -3.18 -19.87 2.50
C PHE A 541 -2.92 -20.52 3.86
N LYS A 542 -1.81 -20.14 4.51
CA LYS A 542 -1.58 -20.43 5.92
C LYS A 542 -2.39 -19.45 6.76
N VAL A 543 -3.33 -19.98 7.54
CA VAL A 543 -4.29 -19.21 8.33
C VAL A 543 -4.29 -19.70 9.78
N ALA A 544 -4.98 -19.00 10.68
CA ALA A 544 -5.01 -19.35 12.11
C ALA A 544 -5.45 -20.80 12.38
N GLY A 545 -6.45 -21.30 11.67
CA GLY A 545 -6.92 -22.69 11.74
C GLY A 545 -6.08 -23.71 10.96
N GLY A 546 -4.86 -23.35 10.54
CA GLY A 546 -3.96 -24.22 9.78
C GLY A 546 -3.84 -23.80 8.31
N SER A 547 -4.61 -24.41 7.43
CA SER A 547 -4.55 -24.12 5.99
C SER A 547 -5.94 -24.00 5.39
N PHE A 548 -6.15 -22.94 4.60
CA PHE A 548 -7.31 -22.80 3.74
C PHE A 548 -6.88 -23.04 2.29
N THR A 549 -7.44 -24.08 1.68
CA THR A 549 -7.09 -24.52 0.32
C THR A 549 -8.23 -24.21 -0.63
N ILE A 550 -7.92 -23.57 -1.75
CA ILE A 550 -8.81 -23.43 -2.90
C ILE A 550 -8.24 -24.35 -3.99
N ALA A 551 -9.00 -25.34 -4.42
CA ALA A 551 -8.59 -26.31 -5.43
C ALA A 551 -9.53 -26.27 -6.64
N ALA A 552 -8.99 -25.90 -7.80
CA ALA A 552 -9.71 -25.78 -9.05
C ALA A 552 -9.45 -27.00 -9.95
N LYS A 553 -10.38 -27.95 -9.94
CA LYS A 553 -10.37 -29.13 -10.82
C LYS A 553 -10.68 -28.73 -12.25
N ASN A 554 -9.96 -29.30 -13.21
CA ASN A 554 -10.07 -29.02 -14.65
C ASN A 554 -9.75 -27.56 -15.01
N ASN A 555 -9.01 -26.83 -14.19
CA ASN A 555 -8.63 -25.46 -14.47
C ASN A 555 -7.72 -25.39 -15.73
N SER A 556 -7.94 -24.40 -16.58
CA SER A 556 -7.12 -24.13 -17.75
C SER A 556 -7.44 -22.75 -18.33
N ALA A 557 -6.66 -22.29 -19.29
CA ALA A 557 -6.96 -21.08 -20.06
C ALA A 557 -8.35 -21.09 -20.72
N LYS A 558 -8.91 -22.27 -21.00
CA LYS A 558 -10.28 -22.42 -21.55
C LYS A 558 -11.34 -22.61 -20.47
N ASN A 559 -11.00 -23.30 -19.38
CA ASN A 559 -11.95 -23.67 -18.33
C ASN A 559 -11.95 -22.62 -17.22
N VAL A 560 -12.63 -21.50 -17.48
CA VAL A 560 -12.63 -20.33 -16.59
C VAL A 560 -13.91 -20.23 -15.74
N TYR A 561 -14.91 -21.08 -15.99
CA TYR A 561 -16.20 -20.98 -15.31
C TYR A 561 -16.38 -22.08 -14.27
N ILE A 562 -16.82 -21.72 -13.07
CA ILE A 562 -17.16 -22.66 -12.00
C ILE A 562 -18.48 -23.36 -12.36
N GLN A 563 -18.45 -24.69 -12.37
CA GLN A 563 -19.57 -25.58 -12.66
C GLN A 563 -20.26 -26.06 -11.37
N SER A 564 -19.47 -26.30 -10.33
CA SER A 564 -19.93 -26.69 -8.99
C SER A 564 -18.84 -26.41 -7.97
N ALA A 565 -19.22 -26.24 -6.70
CA ALA A 565 -18.27 -26.13 -5.60
C ALA A 565 -18.64 -27.03 -4.41
N LYS A 566 -17.63 -27.41 -3.63
CA LYS A 566 -17.79 -28.01 -2.31
C LYS A 566 -16.93 -27.27 -1.31
N LEU A 567 -17.48 -26.95 -0.14
CA LEU A 567 -16.73 -26.43 1.00
C LEU A 567 -16.69 -27.52 2.07
N ASN A 568 -15.50 -27.98 2.42
CA ASN A 568 -15.29 -29.06 3.41
C ASN A 568 -16.14 -30.31 3.08
N GLY A 569 -16.16 -30.70 1.80
CA GLY A 569 -16.91 -31.85 1.28
C GLY A 569 -18.41 -31.63 1.05
N LYS A 570 -18.98 -30.53 1.56
CA LYS A 570 -20.42 -30.22 1.42
C LYS A 570 -20.67 -29.35 0.19
N THR A 571 -21.77 -29.61 -0.53
CA THR A 571 -22.18 -28.80 -1.67
C THR A 571 -22.25 -27.31 -1.31
N TYR A 572 -21.61 -26.48 -2.12
CA TYR A 572 -21.52 -25.05 -1.91
C TYR A 572 -22.00 -24.30 -3.15
N ASN A 573 -23.08 -23.53 -3.01
CA ASN A 573 -23.74 -22.85 -4.14
C ASN A 573 -23.72 -21.32 -4.03
N LYS A 574 -22.96 -20.77 -3.08
CA LYS A 574 -22.79 -19.32 -2.90
C LYS A 574 -21.58 -18.86 -3.74
N CYS A 575 -21.70 -17.70 -4.37
CA CYS A 575 -20.61 -17.04 -5.12
C CYS A 575 -19.68 -16.21 -4.21
N TYR A 576 -19.74 -16.43 -2.91
CA TYR A 576 -18.95 -15.74 -1.91
C TYR A 576 -18.69 -16.70 -0.76
N ILE A 577 -17.68 -16.42 0.05
CA ILE A 577 -17.34 -17.12 1.28
C ILE A 577 -17.16 -16.08 2.40
N ASP A 578 -17.51 -16.45 3.63
CA ASP A 578 -17.28 -15.58 4.78
C ASP A 578 -15.82 -15.70 5.26
N TYR A 579 -15.26 -14.59 5.72
CA TYR A 579 -13.90 -14.56 6.26
C TYR A 579 -13.68 -15.59 7.38
N SER A 580 -14.67 -15.84 8.24
CA SER A 580 -14.57 -16.84 9.31
C SER A 580 -14.33 -18.27 8.79
N GLU A 581 -14.94 -18.64 7.67
CA GLU A 581 -14.74 -19.93 7.00
C GLU A 581 -13.33 -20.06 6.41
N ILE A 582 -12.72 -18.93 6.01
CA ILE A 582 -11.34 -18.90 5.52
C ILE A 582 -10.38 -19.10 6.69
N VAL A 583 -10.48 -18.29 7.75
CA VAL A 583 -9.48 -18.32 8.83
C VAL A 583 -9.60 -19.53 9.75
N ALA A 584 -10.74 -20.21 9.76
CA ALA A 584 -10.92 -21.51 10.40
C ALA A 584 -10.10 -22.64 9.73
N GLY A 585 -9.57 -22.40 8.53
CA GLY A 585 -8.97 -23.44 7.70
C GLY A 585 -10.03 -24.30 7.02
N GLY A 586 -9.65 -24.99 5.95
CA GLY A 586 -10.59 -25.80 5.19
C GLY A 586 -10.20 -26.02 3.74
N TYR A 587 -11.15 -26.55 2.99
CA TYR A 587 -10.96 -26.96 1.60
C TYR A 587 -12.17 -26.55 0.74
N LEU A 588 -11.98 -25.54 -0.10
CA LEU A 588 -12.90 -25.13 -1.15
C LEU A 588 -12.50 -25.81 -2.47
N GLU A 589 -13.27 -26.81 -2.86
CA GLU A 589 -13.14 -27.48 -4.15
C GLU A 589 -14.04 -26.79 -5.19
N LEU A 590 -13.48 -26.42 -6.33
CA LEU A 590 -14.16 -25.85 -7.47
C LEU A 590 -13.98 -26.77 -8.68
N VAL A 591 -15.05 -27.10 -9.39
CA VAL A 591 -14.98 -27.82 -10.66
C VAL A 591 -15.14 -26.80 -11.78
N MET A 592 -14.13 -26.67 -12.64
CA MET A 592 -14.09 -25.68 -13.71
C MET A 592 -14.59 -26.25 -15.05
N GLY A 593 -15.03 -25.37 -15.93
CA GLY A 593 -15.51 -25.71 -17.28
C GLY A 593 -15.45 -24.51 -18.22
N SER A 594 -15.60 -24.77 -19.52
CA SER A 594 -15.38 -23.78 -20.58
C SER A 594 -16.61 -22.92 -20.92
N LYS A 595 -17.76 -23.19 -20.31
CA LYS A 595 -19.01 -22.44 -20.52
C LYS A 595 -19.59 -21.99 -19.18
N PRO A 596 -20.28 -20.83 -19.14
CA PRO A 596 -21.02 -20.39 -17.96
C PRO A 596 -21.98 -21.47 -17.45
N SER A 597 -22.08 -21.58 -16.12
CA SER A 597 -23.01 -22.50 -15.45
C SER A 597 -24.07 -21.73 -14.64
N LYS A 598 -24.96 -22.46 -13.95
CA LYS A 598 -25.92 -21.88 -13.00
C LYS A 598 -25.37 -21.74 -11.57
N TRP A 599 -24.11 -22.13 -11.33
CA TRP A 599 -23.50 -22.07 -10.01
C TRP A 599 -23.40 -20.62 -9.52
N GLY A 600 -23.70 -20.39 -8.23
CA GLY A 600 -23.61 -19.05 -7.63
C GLY A 600 -24.74 -18.08 -8.00
N ASN A 601 -25.71 -18.49 -8.83
CA ASN A 601 -26.85 -17.63 -9.24
C ASN A 601 -27.92 -17.49 -8.15
N LYS A 602 -27.87 -18.30 -7.09
CA LYS A 602 -28.79 -18.20 -5.95
C LYS A 602 -28.21 -17.21 -4.93
N LYS A 603 -29.00 -16.20 -4.58
CA LYS A 603 -28.65 -15.19 -3.56
C LYS A 603 -28.50 -15.81 -2.18
#